data_AF-A0A3G5U8W9-F1
#
_entry.id   AF-A0A3G5U8W9-F1
#
_cell.length_a   1.000
_cell.length_b   1.000
_cell.length_c   1.000
_cell.angle_alpha   90.00
_cell.angle_beta   90.00
_cell.angle_gamma   90.00
#
_symmetry.space_group_name_H-M   'P 1'
#
loop_
_entity.id
_entity.type
_entity.pdbx_description
1 polymer ?
#
loop_
_entity_poly.entity_id
_entity_poly.type
_entity_poly.pdbx_seq_one_letter_code
_entity_poly.pdbx_strand_id
1 'polypeptide(L)' 'MKPTYDYNATKKYLEEKKQQLCNKLSNMHLSKKEREQIKLEIDNYEYILNVVEMNHYERGFSH' A
#
# COMPACT_ATOMS: atom_id res chain seq x y z
N MET A 1 -8.73 15.95 20.51
CA MET A 1 -8.40 14.50 20.52
C MET A 1 -7.30 14.28 19.49
N LYS A 2 -6.21 13.59 19.83
CA LYS A 2 -5.26 13.12 18.80
C LYS A 2 -6.01 12.10 17.93
N PRO A 3 -5.94 12.18 16.59
CA PRO A 3 -6.54 11.15 15.75
C PRO A 3 -5.93 9.80 16.15
N THR A 4 -6.76 8.88 16.62
CA THR A 4 -6.34 7.51 16.89
C THR A 4 -6.07 6.84 15.56
N TYR A 5 -4.82 6.44 15.34
CA TYR A 5 -4.42 5.70 14.17
C TYR A 5 -5.12 4.33 14.17
N ASP A 6 -6.04 4.12 13.23
CA ASP A 6 -6.65 2.81 12.99
C ASP A 6 -5.79 2.06 11.98
N TYR A 7 -5.02 1.10 12.50
CA TYR A 7 -4.16 0.25 11.71
C TYR A 7 -4.94 -0.57 10.67
N ASN A 8 -6.06 -1.17 11.05
CA ASN A 8 -6.83 -2.04 10.15
C ASN A 8 -7.45 -1.23 9.01
N ALA A 9 -8.00 -0.05 9.31
CA ALA A 9 -8.53 0.85 8.30
C ALA A 9 -7.42 1.34 7.36
N THR A 10 -6.25 1.69 7.91
CA THR A 10 -5.10 2.13 7.10
C THR A 10 -4.58 1.02 6.19
N LYS A 11 -4.38 -0.19 6.74
CA LYS A 11 -3.91 -1.36 5.98
C LYS A 11 -4.87 -1.69 4.84
N LYS A 12 -6.17 -1.78 5.13
CA LYS A 12 -7.21 -2.06 4.12
C LYS A 12 -7.20 -1.03 3.00
N TYR A 13 -7.11 0.26 3.32
CA TYR A 13 -7.04 1.32 2.31
C TYR A 13 -5.83 1.16 1.38
N LEU A 14 -4.66 0.87 1.94
CA LEU A 14 -3.43 0.69 1.16
C LEU A 14 -3.51 -0.56 0.26
N GLU A 15 -4.04 -1.67 0.77
CA GLU A 15 -4.27 -2.89 -0.02
C GLU A 15 -5.24 -2.66 -1.17
N GLU A 16 -6.35 -1.94 -0.94
CA GLU A 16 -7.32 -1.59 -1.97
C GLU A 16 -6.68 -0.73 -3.07
N LYS A 17 -5.84 0.25 -2.71
CA LYS A 17 -5.11 1.08 -3.67
C LYS A 17 -4.12 0.27 -4.49
N LYS A 18 -3.34 -0.60 -3.84
CA LYS A 18 -2.43 -1.51 -4.54
C LYS A 18 -3.19 -2.42 -5.52
N GLN A 19 -4.31 -2.99 -5.10
CA GLN A 19 -5.12 -3.86 -5.97
C GLN A 19 -5.68 -3.11 -7.19
N GLN A 20 -6.10 -1.85 -7.01
CA GLN A 20 -6.53 -1.00 -8.13
C GLN A 20 -5.41 -0.80 -9.16
N LEU A 21 -4.17 -0.61 -8.71
CA LEU A 21 -3.01 -0.50 -9.60
C LEU A 21 -2.68 -1.81 -10.30
N CYS A 22 -2.74 -2.95 -9.59
CA CYS A 22 -2.59 -4.27 -10.21
C CYS A 22 -3.63 -4.48 -11.31
N ASN A 23 -4.90 -4.13 -11.05
CA ASN A 23 -5.97 -4.22 -12.04
C ASN A 23 -5.70 -3.31 -13.25
N LYS A 24 -5.20 -2.09 -13.04
CA LYS A 24 -4.78 -1.19 -14.13
C LYS A 24 -3.63 -1.79 -14.94
N LEU A 25 -2.64 -2.42 -14.29
CA LEU A 25 -1.47 -3.01 -14.94
C LEU A 25 -1.84 -4.14 -15.93
N SER A 26 -2.94 -4.84 -15.65
CA SER A 26 -3.51 -5.88 -16.52
C SER A 26 -4.11 -5.34 -17.82
N ASN A 27 -4.29 -4.01 -17.96
CA ASN A 27 -4.78 -3.40 -19.20
C ASN A 27 -3.73 -3.51 -20.32
N MET A 28 -4.14 -4.06 -21.47
CA MET A 28 -3.27 -4.26 -22.65
C MET A 28 -2.92 -2.95 -23.39
N HIS A 29 -3.61 -1.85 -23.12
CA HIS A 29 -3.43 -0.58 -23.84
C HIS A 29 -2.43 0.39 -23.19
N LEU A 30 -1.77 -0.02 -22.10
CA LEU A 30 -0.77 0.82 -21.45
C LEU A 30 0.51 0.91 -22.30
N SER A 31 1.03 2.12 -22.45
CA SER A 31 2.39 2.32 -22.94
C SER A 31 3.42 1.73 -21.98
N LYS A 32 4.64 1.48 -22.48
CA LYS A 32 5.75 0.99 -21.66
C LYS A 32 6.01 1.89 -20.45
N LYS A 33 5.98 3.22 -20.65
CA LYS A 33 6.21 4.21 -19.59
C LYS A 33 5.12 4.17 -18.52
N GLU A 34 3.85 4.07 -18.92
CA GLU A 34 2.73 3.96 -17.97
C GLU A 34 2.81 2.67 -17.16
N ARG A 35 3.16 1.56 -17.83
CA ARG A 35 3.36 0.27 -17.18
C ARG A 35 4.50 0.31 -16.16
N GLU A 36 5.61 0.95 -16.49
CA GLU A 36 6.73 1.15 -15.55
C GLU A 36 6.32 2.03 -14.36
N GLN A 37 5.59 3.12 -14.61
CA GLN A 37 5.11 4.00 -13.55
C GLN A 37 4.17 3.29 -12.58
N ILE A 38 3.23 2.48 -13.09
CA ILE A 38 2.30 1.70 -12.26
C ILE A 38 3.06 0.67 -11.42
N LYS A 39 4.08 0.01 -11.97
CA LYS A 39 4.93 -0.93 -11.21
C LYS A 39 5.64 -0.24 -10.05
N LEU A 40 6.28 0.92 -10.31
CA LEU A 40 6.93 1.71 -9.26
C LEU A 40 5.95 2.13 -8.16
N GLU A 41 4.72 2.48 -8.55
CA GLU A 41 3.69 2.84 -7.57
C GLU A 41 3.25 1.62 -6.73
N ILE A 42 3.11 0.44 -7.33
CA ILE A 42 2.83 -0.81 -6.61
C ILE A 42 3.94 -1.11 -5.60
N ASP A 43 5.21 -1.04 -6.01
CA ASP A 43 6.36 -1.27 -5.14
C ASP A 43 6.38 -0.30 -3.95
N ASN A 44 5.99 0.96 -4.17
CA ASN A 44 5.85 1.94 -3.10
C ASN A 44 4.74 1.56 -2.10
N TYR A 45 3.57 1.09 -2.58
CA TYR A 45 2.52 0.62 -1.69
C TYR A 45 2.94 -0.62 -0.88
N GLU A 46 3.72 -1.53 -1.45
CA GLU A 46 4.28 -2.67 -0.72
C GLU A 46 5.25 -2.24 0.38
N TYR A 47 6.14 -1.30 0.08
CA TYR A 47 7.02 -0.71 1.08
C TYR A 47 6.24 -0.06 2.23
N ILE A 48 5.23 0.76 1.92
CA ILE A 48 4.42 1.45 2.94
C ILE A 48 3.67 0.42 3.81
N LEU A 49 3.10 -0.62 3.20
CA LEU A 49 2.42 -1.70 3.92
C LEU A 49 3.37 -2.37 4.92
N ASN A 50 4.58 -2.74 4.50
CA ASN A 50 5.58 -3.33 5.39
C ASN A 50 5.89 -2.41 6.58
N VAL A 51 6.11 -1.11 6.33
CA VAL A 51 6.38 -0.14 7.40
C VAL A 51 5.19 0.00 8.35
N VAL A 52 3.96 0.00 7.83
CA VAL A 52 2.74 0.04 8.64
C VAL A 52 2.59 -1.21 9.51
N GLU A 53 2.85 -2.38 8.96
CA GLU A 53 2.82 -3.65 9.70
C GLU A 53 3.89 -3.69 10.79
N MET A 54 5.13 -3.29 10.48
CA MET A 54 6.21 -3.21 11.46
C MET A 54 5.88 -2.25 12.60
N ASN A 55 5.37 -1.04 12.30
CA ASN A 55 4.97 -0.07 13.32
C ASN A 55 3.82 -0.58 14.21
N HIS A 56 2.86 -1.30 13.64
CA HIS A 56 1.78 -1.90 14.42
C HIS A 56 2.29 -3.04 15.31
N TYR A 57 3.16 -3.89 14.76
CA TYR A 57 3.81 -4.96 15.50
C TYR A 57 4.61 -4.40 16.68
N GLU A 58 5.53 -3.45 16.46
CA GLU A 58 6.35 -2.84 17.52
C GLU A 58 5.50 -2.24 18.66
N ARG A 59 4.37 -1.59 18.33
CA ARG A 59 3.43 -1.08 19.33
C ARG A 59 2.75 -2.18 20.18
N GLY A 60 2.59 -3.39 19.63
CA GLY A 60 2.06 -4.54 20.36
C GLY A 60 3.04 -5.20 21.34
N PHE A 61 4.35 -4.90 21.22
CA PHE A 61 5.42 -5.42 22.09
C PHE A 61 5.91 -4.42 23.14
N SER A 62 5.39 -3.19 23.15
CA SER A 62 5.61 -2.24 24.25
C SER A 62 4.88 -2.71 25.52
N HIS A 63 5.46 -3.70 26.21
CA HIS A 63 5.19 -4.04 27.61
C HIS A 63 6.14 -3.27 28.52
#